data_AF-A0A974Z8D6-F1
#
_entry.id   AF-A0A974Z8D6-F1
#
_cell.length_a   1.000
_cell.length_b   1.000
_cell.length_c   1.000
_cell.angle_alpha   90.00
_cell.angle_beta   90.00
_cell.angle_gamma   90.00
#
_symmetry.space_group_name_H-M   'P 1'
#
loop_
_entity.id
_entity.type
_entity.pdbx_description
1 polymer ?
#
loop_
_entity_poly.entity_id
_entity_poly.type
_entity_poly.pdbx_seq_one_letter_code
_entity_poly.pdbx_strand_id
1 'polypeptide(L)'
;MDIRTQMLEAAEKLLDASPDRDISTRAVCEAVGVGAPMLYRLFGDKNGLLSAVVDHGFDRYLATKRAAEPSADPIADLKNGWDTHIAFAKEHPAVYRLMYSPAFAEVPHAAQEALRLLREVLVRCAAVGRLRVDPDTAAQRIMSANIGVALNMVTQPGTYTDPELSTRVRDAVHDSVLTPAAAGEAGATAESAENPLPTTALQLAALLRTKDTTLGAEETHLLLKWLDGFTRE
;
A
#
# COMPACT_ATOMS: atom_id res chain seq x y z
N MET A 1 -8.91 -23.03 16.61
CA MET A 1 -9.21 -21.64 16.20
C MET A 1 -10.03 -21.00 17.31
N ASP A 2 -9.63 -19.82 17.79
CA ASP A 2 -10.32 -19.15 18.89
C ASP A 2 -11.69 -18.59 18.45
N ILE A 3 -12.56 -18.26 19.42
CA ILE A 3 -13.92 -17.78 19.14
C ILE A 3 -13.94 -16.42 18.44
N ARG A 4 -12.92 -15.59 18.69
CA ARG A 4 -12.79 -14.25 18.08
C ARG A 4 -12.59 -14.40 16.58
N THR A 5 -11.66 -15.24 16.16
CA THR A 5 -11.35 -15.53 14.76
C THR A 5 -12.56 -16.14 14.05
N GLN A 6 -13.27 -17.08 14.68
CA GLN A 6 -14.51 -17.64 14.12
C GLN A 6 -15.59 -16.57 13.87
N MET A 7 -15.75 -15.61 14.79
CA MET A 7 -16.67 -14.47 14.60
C MET A 7 -16.24 -13.54 13.48
N LEU A 8 -14.94 -13.30 13.31
CA LEU A 8 -14.40 -12.46 12.24
C LEU A 8 -14.61 -13.11 10.86
N GLU A 9 -14.30 -14.40 10.72
CA GLU A 9 -14.53 -15.13 9.47
C GLU A 9 -16.02 -15.27 9.13
N ALA A 10 -16.87 -15.46 10.14
CA ALA A 10 -18.32 -15.48 9.94
C ALA A 10 -18.84 -14.11 9.48
N ALA A 11 -18.35 -13.02 10.08
CA ALA A 11 -18.70 -11.67 9.68
C ALA A 11 -18.24 -11.34 8.26
N GLU A 12 -17.02 -11.75 7.86
CA GLU A 12 -16.51 -11.61 6.49
C GLU A 12 -17.42 -12.31 5.48
N LYS A 13 -17.77 -13.59 5.73
CA LYS A 13 -18.68 -14.35 4.85
C LYS A 13 -20.07 -13.73 4.74
N LEU A 14 -20.60 -13.21 5.85
CA LEU A 14 -21.90 -12.53 5.86
C LEU A 14 -21.85 -11.20 5.09
N LEU A 15 -20.74 -10.46 5.17
CA LEU A 15 -20.53 -9.22 4.42
C LEU A 15 -20.43 -9.48 2.91
N ASP A 16 -19.77 -10.55 2.50
CA ASP A 16 -19.67 -10.96 1.09
C ASP A 16 -21.03 -11.36 0.51
N ALA A 17 -21.88 -12.02 1.31
CA ALA A 17 -23.21 -12.45 0.91
C ALA A 17 -24.27 -11.32 0.96
N SER A 18 -23.97 -10.19 1.61
CA SER A 18 -24.93 -9.11 1.84
C SER A 18 -25.07 -8.19 0.62
N PRO A 19 -26.28 -8.05 0.02
CA PRO A 19 -26.53 -7.14 -1.10
C PRO A 19 -26.28 -5.67 -0.72
N ASP A 20 -26.69 -5.32 0.50
CA ASP A 20 -26.57 -3.98 1.06
C ASP A 20 -25.22 -3.77 1.76
N ARG A 21 -24.35 -4.80 1.75
CA ARG A 21 -22.99 -4.80 2.30
C ARG A 21 -22.95 -4.43 3.79
N ASP A 22 -24.03 -4.75 4.49
CA ASP A 22 -24.17 -4.56 5.92
C ASP A 22 -24.56 -5.88 6.60
N ILE A 23 -24.19 -6.03 7.86
CA ILE A 23 -24.47 -7.22 8.67
C ILE A 23 -25.01 -6.84 10.05
N SER A 24 -25.75 -7.76 10.68
CA SER A 24 -26.17 -7.61 12.07
C SER A 24 -25.25 -8.42 13.01
N THR A 25 -24.97 -7.87 14.20
CA THR A 25 -24.24 -8.59 15.26
C THR A 25 -24.94 -9.88 15.65
N ARG A 26 -26.28 -9.91 15.56
CA ARG A 26 -27.11 -11.10 15.77
C ARG A 26 -26.81 -12.20 14.76
N ALA A 27 -26.74 -11.88 13.46
CA ALA A 27 -26.42 -12.87 12.44
C ALA A 27 -25.04 -13.50 12.63
N VAL A 28 -24.05 -12.71 13.06
CA VAL A 28 -22.70 -13.21 13.41
C VAL A 28 -22.75 -14.14 14.63
N CYS A 29 -23.49 -13.76 15.66
CA CYS A 29 -23.69 -14.59 16.85
C CYS A 29 -24.35 -15.94 16.51
N GLU A 30 -25.41 -15.90 15.69
CA GLU A 30 -26.12 -17.09 15.24
C GLU A 30 -25.21 -18.00 14.38
N ALA A 31 -24.40 -17.43 13.49
CA ALA A 31 -23.48 -18.18 12.64
C ALA A 31 -22.38 -18.93 13.44
N VAL A 32 -21.99 -18.42 14.60
CA VAL A 32 -20.94 -19.02 15.45
C VAL A 32 -21.53 -19.80 16.65
N GLY A 33 -22.84 -19.71 16.90
CA GLY A 33 -23.50 -20.40 18.03
C GLY A 33 -23.21 -19.76 19.39
N VAL A 34 -23.09 -18.44 19.45
CA VAL A 34 -22.70 -17.66 20.64
C VAL A 34 -23.74 -16.61 20.97
N GLY A 35 -23.80 -16.16 22.23
CA GLY A 35 -24.69 -15.09 22.66
C GLY A 35 -24.12 -13.69 22.40
N ALA A 36 -25.01 -12.71 22.19
CA ALA A 36 -24.66 -11.29 22.04
C ALA A 36 -23.72 -10.73 23.13
N PRO A 37 -23.84 -11.09 24.43
CA PRO A 37 -22.91 -10.61 25.45
C PRO A 37 -21.44 -10.95 25.17
N MET A 38 -21.16 -12.10 24.53
CA MET A 38 -19.81 -12.48 24.16
C MET A 38 -19.25 -11.58 23.05
N LEU A 39 -20.06 -11.28 22.03
CA LEU A 39 -19.67 -10.40 20.92
C LEU A 39 -19.34 -9.00 21.43
N TYR A 40 -20.20 -8.41 22.24
CA TYR A 40 -19.97 -7.08 22.79
C TYR A 40 -18.78 -7.04 23.77
N ARG A 41 -18.50 -8.14 24.50
CA ARG A 41 -17.27 -8.25 25.30
C ARG A 41 -16.00 -8.25 24.44
N LEU A 42 -16.04 -8.88 23.27
CA LEU A 42 -14.88 -9.03 22.39
C LEU A 42 -14.63 -7.80 21.51
N PHE A 43 -15.70 -7.13 21.08
CA PHE A 43 -15.63 -6.09 20.06
C PHE A 43 -16.25 -4.75 20.47
N GLY A 44 -16.86 -4.66 21.65
CA GLY A 44 -17.51 -3.44 22.14
C GLY A 44 -18.88 -3.21 21.49
N ASP A 45 -18.90 -2.98 20.18
CA ASP A 45 -20.10 -2.71 19.39
C ASP A 45 -19.99 -3.25 17.94
N LYS A 46 -20.95 -2.90 17.08
CA LYS A 46 -20.93 -3.29 15.67
C LYS A 46 -19.75 -2.67 14.91
N ASN A 47 -19.38 -1.42 15.19
CA ASN A 47 -18.27 -0.75 14.53
C ASN A 47 -16.94 -1.35 14.94
N GLY A 48 -16.76 -1.71 16.21
CA GLY A 48 -15.59 -2.43 16.70
C GLY A 48 -15.48 -3.84 16.10
N LEU A 49 -16.60 -4.53 15.85
CA LEU A 49 -16.60 -5.79 15.10
C LEU A 49 -16.14 -5.56 13.65
N LEU A 50 -16.72 -4.60 12.96
CA LEU A 50 -16.38 -4.28 11.57
C LEU A 50 -14.92 -3.82 11.42
N SER A 51 -14.41 -3.03 12.37
CA SER A 51 -12.99 -2.64 12.43
C SER A 51 -12.10 -3.86 12.57
N ALA A 52 -12.44 -4.78 13.48
CA ALA A 52 -11.68 -6.00 13.68
C ALA A 52 -11.73 -6.94 12.47
N VAL A 53 -12.82 -6.94 11.69
CA VAL A 53 -12.91 -7.67 10.41
C VAL A 53 -11.96 -7.08 9.37
N VAL A 54 -11.93 -5.75 9.25
CA VAL A 54 -10.99 -5.05 8.36
C VAL A 54 -9.55 -5.36 8.74
N ASP A 55 -9.20 -5.20 10.02
CA ASP A 55 -7.85 -5.48 10.52
C ASP A 55 -7.45 -6.93 10.24
N HIS A 56 -8.34 -7.89 10.51
CA HIS A 56 -8.06 -9.31 10.28
C HIS A 56 -7.88 -9.67 8.80
N GLY A 57 -8.77 -9.18 7.93
CA GLY A 57 -8.68 -9.44 6.50
C GLY A 57 -7.43 -8.81 5.88
N PHE A 58 -7.07 -7.61 6.33
CA PHE A 58 -5.91 -6.90 5.80
C PHE A 58 -4.58 -7.38 6.41
N ASP A 59 -4.56 -7.87 7.65
CA ASP A 59 -3.37 -8.49 8.22
C ASP A 59 -2.96 -9.76 7.46
N ARG A 60 -3.93 -10.54 6.94
CA ARG A 60 -3.64 -11.67 6.04
C ARG A 60 -2.96 -11.22 4.74
N TYR A 61 -3.45 -10.13 4.16
CA TYR A 61 -2.84 -9.53 2.98
C TYR A 61 -1.42 -8.98 3.25
N LEU A 62 -1.27 -8.26 4.36
CA LEU A 62 0.03 -7.73 4.78
C LEU A 62 1.00 -8.84 5.16
N ALA A 63 0.54 -9.96 5.71
CA ALA A 63 1.40 -11.11 5.98
C ALA A 63 2.08 -11.61 4.69
N THR A 64 1.35 -11.69 3.57
CA THR A 64 1.92 -12.03 2.26
C THR A 64 2.97 -11.02 1.81
N LYS A 65 2.74 -9.72 2.03
CA LYS A 65 3.74 -8.68 1.71
C LYS A 65 4.95 -8.73 2.63
N ARG A 66 4.76 -8.96 3.92
CA ARG A 66 5.84 -9.09 4.92
C ARG A 66 6.74 -10.29 4.63
N ALA A 67 6.16 -11.37 4.11
CA ALA A 67 6.88 -12.59 3.74
C ALA A 67 7.60 -12.49 2.38
N ALA A 68 7.27 -11.49 1.56
CA ALA A 68 7.93 -11.30 0.27
C ALA A 68 9.36 -10.79 0.47
N GLU A 69 10.34 -11.57 0.03
CA GLU A 69 11.73 -11.15 0.05
C GLU A 69 11.98 -10.05 -0.99
N PRO A 70 12.64 -8.93 -0.60
CA PRO A 70 13.12 -7.92 -1.54
C PRO A 70 13.92 -8.54 -2.70
N SER A 71 13.51 -8.30 -3.95
CA SER A 71 14.26 -8.80 -5.11
C SER A 71 15.47 -7.89 -5.43
N ALA A 72 16.26 -8.26 -6.44
CA ALA A 72 17.31 -7.38 -6.94
C ALA A 72 16.77 -6.17 -7.72
N ASP A 73 15.52 -6.24 -8.19
CA ASP A 73 14.88 -5.18 -8.98
C ASP A 73 13.74 -4.51 -8.18
N PRO A 74 14.00 -3.36 -7.53
CA PRO A 74 12.97 -2.68 -6.74
C PRO A 74 11.82 -2.13 -7.60
N ILE A 75 11.99 -1.94 -8.91
CA ILE A 75 10.90 -1.52 -9.81
C ILE A 75 9.96 -2.69 -10.08
N ALA A 76 10.49 -3.90 -10.24
CA ALA A 76 9.68 -5.11 -10.32
C ALA A 76 8.89 -5.33 -9.04
N ASP A 77 9.51 -5.13 -7.87
CA ASP A 77 8.84 -5.22 -6.57
C ASP A 77 7.70 -4.20 -6.46
N LEU A 78 7.90 -2.98 -6.96
CA LEU A 78 6.87 -1.94 -6.96
C LEU A 78 5.66 -2.34 -7.83
N LYS A 79 5.90 -2.87 -9.03
CA LYS A 79 4.85 -3.37 -9.93
C LYS A 79 4.09 -4.55 -9.30
N ASN A 80 4.80 -5.52 -8.76
CA ASN A 80 4.20 -6.65 -8.07
C ASN A 80 3.38 -6.20 -6.85
N GLY A 81 3.88 -5.20 -6.11
CA GLY A 81 3.19 -4.60 -4.97
C GLY A 81 1.83 -4.00 -5.34
N TRP A 82 1.76 -3.28 -6.47
CA TRP A 82 0.52 -2.76 -7.05
C TRP A 82 -0.45 -3.89 -7.43
N ASP A 83 0.04 -4.87 -8.19
CA ASP A 83 -0.80 -5.95 -8.73
C ASP A 83 -1.38 -6.83 -7.62
N THR A 84 -0.58 -7.13 -6.60
CA THR A 84 -1.03 -7.87 -5.41
C THR A 84 -2.12 -7.11 -4.65
N HIS A 85 -2.05 -5.78 -4.59
CA HIS A 85 -3.10 -4.96 -3.96
C HIS A 85 -4.42 -5.03 -4.72
N ILE A 86 -4.34 -4.94 -6.05
CA ILE A 86 -5.49 -5.06 -6.93
C ILE A 86 -6.11 -6.46 -6.85
N ALA A 87 -5.27 -7.49 -6.78
CA ALA A 87 -5.73 -8.87 -6.61
C ALA A 87 -6.47 -9.05 -5.28
N PHE A 88 -5.92 -8.54 -4.18
CA PHE A 88 -6.58 -8.56 -2.87
C PHE A 88 -7.94 -7.87 -2.89
N ALA A 89 -8.03 -6.68 -3.49
CA ALA A 89 -9.30 -5.95 -3.60
C ALA A 89 -10.37 -6.74 -4.37
N LYS A 90 -9.97 -7.47 -5.42
CA LYS A 90 -10.86 -8.33 -6.22
C LYS A 90 -11.28 -9.60 -5.49
N GLU A 91 -10.38 -10.20 -4.73
CA GLU A 91 -10.64 -11.43 -3.99
C GLU A 91 -11.50 -11.18 -2.74
N HIS A 92 -11.33 -10.02 -2.09
CA HIS A 92 -12.01 -9.65 -0.85
C HIS A 92 -12.80 -8.32 -0.97
N PRO A 93 -13.78 -8.22 -1.88
CA PRO A 93 -14.45 -6.96 -2.20
C PRO A 93 -15.24 -6.38 -1.03
N ALA A 94 -15.82 -7.18 -0.14
CA ALA A 94 -16.55 -6.64 1.01
C ALA A 94 -15.61 -6.04 2.07
N VAL A 95 -14.53 -6.74 2.41
CA VAL A 95 -13.47 -6.24 3.31
C VAL A 95 -12.86 -4.95 2.75
N TYR A 96 -12.56 -4.93 1.45
CA TYR A 96 -11.93 -3.77 0.81
C TYR A 96 -12.83 -2.53 0.82
N ARG A 97 -14.14 -2.69 0.57
CA ARG A 97 -15.12 -1.59 0.67
C ARG A 97 -15.28 -1.09 2.09
N LEU A 98 -15.30 -2.01 3.05
CA LEU A 98 -15.43 -1.68 4.46
C LEU A 98 -14.24 -0.83 4.90
N MET A 99 -13.01 -1.23 4.56
CA MET A 99 -11.79 -0.52 4.92
C MET A 99 -11.76 0.96 4.50
N TYR A 100 -12.31 1.30 3.33
CA TYR A 100 -12.39 2.68 2.83
C TYR A 100 -13.79 3.30 2.98
N SER A 101 -14.62 2.73 3.86
CA SER A 101 -15.94 3.26 4.17
C SER A 101 -15.81 4.53 5.03
N PRO A 102 -16.63 5.58 4.77
CA PRO A 102 -16.73 6.75 5.63
C PRO A 102 -17.12 6.45 7.09
N ALA A 103 -17.60 5.22 7.37
CA ALA A 103 -17.95 4.77 8.71
C ALA A 103 -16.73 4.63 9.65
N PHE A 104 -15.51 4.53 9.10
CA PHE A 104 -14.28 4.53 9.90
C PHE A 104 -13.74 5.94 10.03
N ALA A 105 -13.75 6.48 11.26
CA ALA A 105 -13.22 7.81 11.56
C ALA A 105 -11.68 7.84 11.57
N GLU A 106 -11.03 6.70 11.79
CA GLU A 106 -9.56 6.57 11.85
C GLU A 106 -9.05 5.68 10.72
N VAL A 107 -7.84 5.99 10.24
CA VAL A 107 -7.14 5.15 9.26
C VAL A 107 -6.76 3.83 9.93
N PRO A 108 -7.22 2.67 9.42
CA PRO A 108 -6.88 1.38 10.01
C PRO A 108 -5.36 1.16 10.06
N HIS A 109 -4.87 0.50 11.11
CA HIS A 109 -3.44 0.18 11.29
C HIS A 109 -2.85 -0.49 10.04
N ALA A 110 -3.65 -1.33 9.41
CA ALA A 110 -3.31 -2.05 8.20
C ALA A 110 -2.97 -1.12 7.01
N ALA A 111 -3.67 0.02 6.86
CA ALA A 111 -3.38 0.99 5.81
C ALA A 111 -2.06 1.75 6.08
N GLN A 112 -1.75 2.04 7.35
CA GLN A 112 -0.47 2.66 7.74
C GLN A 112 0.71 1.73 7.43
N GLU A 113 0.57 0.44 7.72
CA GLU A 113 1.58 -0.58 7.45
C GLU A 113 1.80 -0.78 5.94
N ALA A 114 0.74 -0.78 5.12
CA ALA A 114 0.87 -0.83 3.67
C ALA A 114 1.69 0.36 3.13
N LEU A 115 1.47 1.57 3.68
CA LEU A 115 2.21 2.76 3.27
C LEU A 115 3.68 2.66 3.66
N ARG A 116 3.98 2.15 4.85
CA ARG A 116 5.35 1.88 5.31
C ARG A 116 6.07 0.91 4.37
N LEU A 117 5.45 -0.22 4.03
CA LEU A 117 6.05 -1.22 3.13
C LEU A 117 6.30 -0.65 1.72
N LEU A 118 5.35 0.12 1.18
CA LEU A 118 5.52 0.80 -0.10
C LEU A 118 6.71 1.78 -0.07
N ARG A 119 6.82 2.56 1.00
CA ARG A 119 7.93 3.49 1.20
C ARG A 119 9.28 2.79 1.22
N GLU A 120 9.40 1.61 1.83
CA GLU A 120 10.64 0.83 1.86
C GLU A 120 11.10 0.41 0.45
N VAL A 121 10.16 -0.02 -0.40
CA VAL A 121 10.45 -0.29 -1.82
C VAL A 121 10.92 0.97 -2.54
N LEU A 122 10.27 2.12 -2.29
CA LEU A 122 10.64 3.39 -2.91
C LEU A 122 12.00 3.93 -2.46
N VAL A 123 12.39 3.69 -1.20
CA VAL A 123 13.75 3.99 -0.72
C VAL A 123 14.79 3.16 -1.48
N ARG A 124 14.49 1.89 -1.79
CA ARG A 124 15.36 1.07 -2.64
C ARG A 124 15.42 1.59 -4.07
N CYS A 125 14.29 2.02 -4.65
CA CYS A 125 14.27 2.71 -5.95
C CYS A 125 15.15 3.97 -5.93
N ALA A 126 15.09 4.77 -4.88
CA ALA A 126 15.92 5.95 -4.72
C ALA A 126 17.41 5.58 -4.64
N ALA A 127 17.78 4.55 -3.87
CA ALA A 127 19.18 4.11 -3.72
C ALA A 127 19.84 3.68 -5.05
N VAL A 128 19.05 3.19 -6.01
CA VAL A 128 19.51 2.85 -7.37
C VAL A 128 19.34 3.99 -8.38
N GLY A 129 19.03 5.20 -7.92
CA GLY A 129 18.89 6.40 -8.78
C GLY A 129 17.65 6.39 -9.67
N ARG A 130 16.61 5.64 -9.29
CA ARG A 130 15.40 5.45 -10.10
C ARG A 130 14.20 6.29 -9.67
N LEU A 131 14.33 7.12 -8.64
CA LEU A 131 13.21 7.91 -8.11
C LEU A 131 13.40 9.42 -8.39
N ARG A 132 12.36 10.08 -8.90
CA ARG A 132 12.35 11.50 -9.29
C ARG A 132 11.87 12.46 -8.20
N VAL A 133 11.07 11.96 -7.28
CA VAL A 133 10.48 12.71 -6.16
C VAL A 133 10.81 12.00 -4.85
N ASP A 134 10.62 12.64 -3.70
CA ASP A 134 10.91 11.98 -2.44
C ASP A 134 10.02 10.72 -2.22
N PRO A 135 10.52 9.71 -1.46
CA PRO A 135 9.79 8.46 -1.26
C PRO A 135 8.40 8.62 -0.65
N ASP A 136 8.19 9.61 0.20
CA ASP A 136 6.91 9.82 0.89
C ASP A 136 5.87 10.40 -0.09
N THR A 137 6.27 11.38 -0.90
CA THR A 137 5.44 11.91 -2.00
C THR A 137 5.13 10.83 -3.04
N ALA A 138 6.13 10.02 -3.43
CA ALA A 138 5.91 8.92 -4.36
C ALA A 138 4.91 7.90 -3.79
N ALA A 139 5.05 7.53 -2.52
CA ALA A 139 4.17 6.58 -1.85
C ALA A 139 2.71 7.09 -1.82
N GLN A 140 2.50 8.37 -1.50
CA GLN A 140 1.17 8.98 -1.50
C GLN A 140 0.52 8.96 -2.89
N ARG A 141 1.27 9.32 -3.94
CA ARG A 141 0.76 9.31 -5.34
C ARG A 141 0.36 7.90 -5.77
N ILE A 142 1.26 6.93 -5.56
CA ILE A 142 1.03 5.52 -5.92
C ILE A 142 -0.15 4.94 -5.15
N MET A 143 -0.17 5.12 -3.81
CA MET A 143 -1.22 4.57 -2.97
C MET A 143 -2.58 5.17 -3.29
N SER A 144 -2.67 6.49 -3.50
CA SER A 144 -3.93 7.16 -3.85
C SER A 144 -4.51 6.63 -5.16
N ALA A 145 -3.66 6.48 -6.19
CA ALA A 145 -4.09 5.94 -7.47
C ALA A 145 -4.48 4.47 -7.38
N ASN A 146 -3.70 3.65 -6.68
CA ASN A 146 -3.95 2.23 -6.50
C ASN A 146 -5.27 1.98 -5.75
N ILE A 147 -5.51 2.72 -4.66
CA ILE A 147 -6.76 2.67 -3.90
C ILE A 147 -7.95 3.08 -4.76
N GLY A 148 -7.83 4.19 -5.50
CA GLY A 148 -8.89 4.69 -6.37
C GLY A 148 -9.27 3.68 -7.45
N VAL A 149 -8.28 3.08 -8.13
CA VAL A 149 -8.50 2.03 -9.12
C VAL A 149 -9.19 0.82 -8.49
N ALA A 150 -8.66 0.32 -7.37
CA ALA A 150 -9.24 -0.83 -6.67
C ALA A 150 -10.69 -0.57 -6.24
N LEU A 151 -10.98 0.60 -5.65
CA LEU A 151 -12.34 0.97 -5.24
C LEU A 151 -13.28 1.06 -6.44
N ASN A 152 -12.85 1.70 -7.53
CA ASN A 152 -13.65 1.80 -8.75
C ASN A 152 -14.03 0.42 -9.29
N MET A 153 -13.07 -0.51 -9.36
CA MET A 153 -13.30 -1.88 -9.81
C MET A 153 -14.26 -2.66 -8.90
N VAL A 154 -14.14 -2.49 -7.58
CA VAL A 154 -14.94 -3.23 -6.59
C VAL A 154 -16.34 -2.64 -6.39
N THR A 155 -16.48 -1.31 -6.49
CA THR A 155 -17.75 -0.62 -6.21
C THR A 155 -18.60 -0.40 -7.47
N GLN A 156 -17.97 -0.26 -8.63
CA GLN A 156 -18.62 0.04 -9.91
C GLN A 156 -18.13 -0.87 -11.05
N PRO A 157 -18.17 -2.21 -10.89
CA PRO A 157 -17.62 -3.14 -11.89
C PRO A 157 -18.28 -3.04 -13.27
N GLY A 158 -19.54 -2.62 -13.35
CA GLY A 158 -20.25 -2.39 -14.62
C GLY A 158 -19.83 -1.12 -15.36
N THR A 159 -19.20 -0.16 -14.67
CA THR A 159 -18.70 1.09 -15.26
C THR A 159 -17.24 0.96 -15.67
N TYR A 160 -16.41 0.33 -14.83
CA TYR A 160 -14.98 0.13 -15.06
C TYR A 160 -14.72 -1.27 -15.62
N THR A 161 -15.10 -1.47 -16.88
CA THR A 161 -15.04 -2.78 -17.56
C THR A 161 -13.71 -3.08 -18.25
N ASP A 162 -12.87 -2.07 -18.43
CA ASP A 162 -11.56 -2.21 -19.08
C ASP A 162 -10.59 -3.07 -18.24
N PRO A 163 -10.19 -4.27 -18.72
CA PRO A 163 -9.32 -5.16 -17.97
C PRO A 163 -7.91 -4.62 -17.77
N GLU A 164 -7.47 -3.68 -18.62
CA GLU A 164 -6.11 -3.10 -18.60
C GLU A 164 -6.05 -1.75 -17.87
N LEU A 165 -7.18 -1.26 -17.35
CA LEU A 165 -7.24 0.02 -16.63
C LEU A 165 -6.21 0.08 -15.50
N SER A 166 -6.11 -0.98 -14.71
CA SER A 166 -5.20 -1.03 -13.57
C SER A 166 -3.74 -0.93 -13.99
N THR A 167 -3.32 -1.68 -15.01
CA THR A 167 -1.94 -1.65 -15.52
C THR A 167 -1.62 -0.32 -16.19
N ARG A 168 -2.55 0.27 -16.95
CA ARG A 168 -2.36 1.61 -17.55
C ARG A 168 -2.18 2.70 -16.50
N VAL A 169 -3.03 2.72 -15.47
CA VAL A 169 -2.92 3.73 -14.40
C VAL A 169 -1.64 3.51 -13.60
N ARG A 170 -1.29 2.25 -13.29
CA ARG A 170 -0.01 1.91 -12.63
C ARG A 170 1.16 2.49 -13.41
N ASP A 171 1.25 2.18 -14.69
CA ASP A 171 2.39 2.55 -15.53
C ASP A 171 2.48 4.07 -15.65
N ALA A 172 1.36 4.78 -15.86
CA ALA A 172 1.32 6.24 -15.88
C ALA A 172 1.76 6.88 -14.55
N VAL A 173 1.34 6.34 -13.41
CA VAL A 173 1.73 6.85 -12.09
C VAL A 173 3.19 6.53 -11.80
N HIS A 174 3.65 5.33 -12.15
CA HIS A 174 5.06 4.95 -12.03
C HIS A 174 5.96 5.85 -12.89
N ASP A 175 5.58 6.13 -14.12
CA ASP A 175 6.33 7.04 -15.01
C ASP A 175 6.39 8.48 -14.45
N SER A 176 5.39 8.90 -13.68
CA SER A 176 5.39 10.22 -13.03
C SER A 176 6.37 10.34 -11.85
N VAL A 177 6.79 9.22 -11.26
CA VAL A 177 7.66 9.21 -10.06
C VAL A 177 9.02 8.53 -10.30
N LEU A 178 9.15 7.70 -11.33
CA LEU A 178 10.38 6.98 -11.66
C LEU A 178 11.13 7.66 -12.79
N THR A 179 12.46 7.54 -12.78
CA THR A 179 13.27 7.93 -13.94
C THR A 179 12.99 6.98 -15.10
N PRO A 180 12.99 7.48 -16.36
CA PRO A 180 12.90 6.64 -17.53
C PRO A 180 13.93 5.50 -17.44
N ALA A 181 13.55 4.29 -17.83
CA ALA A 181 14.54 3.24 -18.01
C ALA A 181 15.57 3.76 -19.00
N ALA A 182 16.86 3.71 -18.66
CA ALA A 182 17.92 4.05 -19.60
C ALA A 182 17.65 3.23 -20.87
N ALA A 183 17.26 3.92 -21.94
CA ALA A 183 17.06 3.28 -23.23
C ALA A 183 18.38 2.55 -23.52
N GLY A 184 18.28 1.23 -23.74
CA GLY A 184 19.44 0.38 -23.94
C GLY A 184 20.45 1.02 -24.88
N GLU A 185 21.72 0.90 -24.53
CA GLU A 185 22.91 1.35 -25.24
C GLU A 185 22.74 1.42 -26.77
N ALA A 186 22.24 2.55 -27.27
CA ALA A 186 22.24 2.90 -28.68
C ALA A 186 22.03 4.42 -28.83
N GLY A 187 23.12 5.17 -28.64
CA GLY A 187 23.28 6.48 -29.31
C GLY A 187 22.76 7.73 -28.60
N ALA A 188 22.62 7.73 -27.27
CA ALA A 188 22.43 8.99 -26.54
C ALA A 188 23.78 9.68 -26.33
N THR A 189 24.02 10.79 -27.02
CA THR A 189 25.12 11.71 -26.72
C THR A 189 25.04 12.14 -25.25
N ALA A 190 26.20 12.28 -24.61
CA ALA A 190 26.40 12.51 -23.17
C ALA A 190 25.76 13.79 -22.60
N GLU A 191 25.00 14.55 -23.38
CA GLU A 191 24.31 15.79 -22.98
C GLU A 191 22.85 15.57 -22.53
N SER A 192 22.30 14.35 -22.61
CA SER A 192 20.89 14.04 -22.26
C SER A 192 20.70 13.17 -21.02
N ALA A 193 21.79 12.80 -20.34
CA ALA A 193 21.79 11.92 -19.16
C ALA A 193 22.25 12.62 -17.87
N GLU A 194 22.00 13.93 -17.73
CA GLU A 194 22.11 14.56 -16.42
C GLU A 194 20.99 14.00 -15.55
N ASN A 195 21.33 13.07 -14.65
CA ASN A 195 20.45 12.74 -13.54
C ASN A 195 20.17 14.05 -12.79
N PRO A 196 18.91 14.54 -12.76
CA PRO A 196 18.61 15.84 -12.19
C PRO A 196 19.18 15.94 -10.78
N LEU A 197 19.70 17.11 -10.40
CA LEU A 197 20.23 17.36 -9.04
C LEU A 197 19.29 16.82 -7.93
N PRO A 198 17.95 16.96 -8.02
CA PRO A 198 17.03 16.32 -7.08
C PRO A 198 17.14 14.78 -7.02
N THR A 199 17.22 14.09 -8.17
CA THR A 199 17.36 12.62 -8.23
C THR A 199 18.66 12.15 -7.62
N THR A 200 19.77 12.84 -7.91
CA THR A 200 21.08 12.53 -7.31
C THR A 200 21.07 12.76 -5.80
N ALA A 201 20.43 13.85 -5.34
CA ALA A 201 20.28 14.13 -3.91
C ALA A 201 19.46 13.06 -3.19
N LEU A 202 18.35 12.61 -3.78
CA LEU A 202 17.53 11.51 -3.27
C LEU A 202 18.31 10.19 -3.19
N GLN A 203 19.08 9.89 -4.24
CA GLN A 203 19.90 8.68 -4.27
C GLN A 203 20.95 8.69 -3.16
N LEU A 204 21.69 9.80 -3.01
CA LEU A 204 22.69 9.93 -1.96
C LEU A 204 22.05 9.84 -0.57
N ALA A 205 20.91 10.51 -0.35
CA ALA A 205 20.17 10.43 0.90
C ALA A 205 19.72 9.00 1.25
N ALA A 206 19.28 8.22 0.26
CA ALA A 206 18.92 6.82 0.45
C ALA A 206 20.15 5.95 0.77
N LEU A 207 21.28 6.18 0.11
CA LEU A 207 22.54 5.47 0.37
C LEU A 207 23.10 5.76 1.78
N LEU A 208 23.07 7.02 2.22
CA LEU A 208 23.52 7.44 3.57
C LEU A 208 22.71 6.78 4.70
N ARG A 209 21.43 6.44 4.46
CA ARG A 209 20.56 5.80 5.44
C ARG A 209 20.73 4.28 5.50
N THR A 210 21.35 3.68 4.49
CA THR A 210 21.36 2.21 4.31
C THR A 210 22.76 1.60 4.29
N LYS A 211 23.79 2.40 4.02
CA LYS A 211 25.18 1.96 3.99
C LYS A 211 25.96 2.59 5.12
N ASP A 212 26.89 1.82 5.69
CA ASP A 212 27.89 2.36 6.59
C ASP A 212 28.80 3.33 5.84
N THR A 213 29.02 4.49 6.46
CA THR A 213 29.91 5.51 5.92
C THR A 213 30.96 5.89 6.96
N THR A 214 31.98 6.63 6.53
CA THR A 214 32.98 7.18 7.45
C THR A 214 32.47 8.40 8.23
N LEU A 215 31.26 8.89 7.94
CA LEU A 215 30.66 10.03 8.63
C LEU A 215 30.06 9.61 9.98
N GLY A 216 30.23 10.45 10.99
CA GLY A 216 29.54 10.33 12.27
C GLY A 216 28.04 10.65 12.17
N ALA A 217 27.31 10.40 13.25
CA ALA A 217 25.86 10.59 13.31
C ALA A 217 25.42 12.05 13.02
N GLU A 218 26.11 13.02 13.63
CA GLU A 218 25.81 14.45 13.45
C GLU A 218 26.11 14.94 12.02
N GLU A 219 27.22 14.48 11.43
CA GLU A 219 27.62 14.82 10.07
C GLU A 219 26.66 14.23 9.05
N THR A 220 26.25 12.97 9.27
CA THR A 220 25.22 12.30 8.47
C THR A 220 23.88 13.03 8.56
N HIS A 221 23.47 13.44 9.76
CA HIS A 221 22.22 14.18 9.97
C HIS A 221 22.26 15.54 9.26
N LEU A 222 23.36 16.29 9.37
CA LEU A 222 23.54 17.57 8.71
C LEU A 222 23.53 17.44 7.18
N LEU A 223 24.23 16.43 6.64
CA LEU A 223 24.25 16.17 5.21
C LEU A 223 22.86 15.80 4.68
N LEU A 224 22.12 14.94 5.37
CA LEU A 224 20.72 14.62 5.02
C LEU A 224 19.85 15.89 4.99
N LYS A 225 20.00 16.77 5.98
CA LYS A 225 19.28 18.06 6.03
C LYS A 225 19.61 18.96 4.83
N TRP A 226 20.86 18.98 4.37
CA TRP A 226 21.24 19.73 3.17
C TRP A 226 20.70 19.10 1.89
N LEU A 227 20.72 17.77 1.79
CA LEU A 227 20.17 17.05 0.64
C LEU A 227 18.67 17.28 0.48
N ASP A 228 17.92 17.34 1.58
CA ASP A 228 16.49 17.70 1.58
C ASP A 228 16.22 19.09 0.98
N GLY A 229 17.21 20.00 0.98
CA GLY A 229 17.10 21.32 0.35
C GLY A 229 17.08 21.27 -1.17
N PHE A 230 17.62 20.21 -1.78
CA PHE A 230 17.64 20.03 -3.24
C PHE A 230 16.42 19.27 -3.77
N THR A 231 15.56 18.76 -2.90
CA THR A 231 14.42 17.89 -3.25
C THR A 231 13.06 18.54 -3.00
N ARG A 232 13.01 19.73 -2.39
CA ARG A 232 11.79 20.50 -2.20
C ARG A 232 11.50 21.32 -3.46
N GLU A 233 10.34 21.11 -4.08
CA GLU A 233 9.78 21.97 -5.14
C GLU A 233 9.32 23.33 -4.57
#